data_AF-A0A2S2Q0H7-F1
#
_entry.id   AF-A0A2S2Q0H7-F1
#
_cell.length_a   1.000
_cell.length_b   1.000
_cell.length_c   1.000
_cell.angle_alpha   90.00
_cell.angle_beta   90.00
_cell.angle_gamma   90.00
#
_symmetry.space_group_name_H-M   'P 1'
#
loop_
_entity.id
_entity.type
_entity.pdbx_description
1 polymer ?
#
loop_
_entity_poly.entity_id
_entity_poly.type
_entity_poly.pdbx_seq_one_letter_code
_entity_poly.pdbx_strand_id
1 'polypeptide(L)'
;KLNSKRKEKKNPEQIITLHNNSSDYWKMKEYLENMFESISEEELLNTKFILLHVNCHAHEAEKYYFPAEIAALKFNLSKGVLHTYHQIVGLANNYPRGFAGGMREYSDKFHQIDCWDKNHPENYKKILSDFINFLKDEEISDLNDSTLDLPCMFTVETEIGLDMMKTKNSLERLYQTVFPEHDLLNYKSIFKIGSVERLLFEITKKTKMNLDSRSIITGLTTHDILKTGLYGYGLGCTYHEGRNIAFQCSKARVLQWMSNICKYVGEFIGLQLIPGRHIAVQLKDGSRMVKPSNQIRNNTYC
;
A
#
# COMPACT_ATOMS: atom_id res chain seq x y z
N LYS A 1 -32.80 24.21 33.63
CA LYS A 1 -31.47 24.88 33.75
C LYS A 1 -30.47 23.81 34.18
N LEU A 2 -29.33 23.52 33.55
CA LEU A 2 -28.65 24.01 32.35
C LEU A 2 -27.81 22.83 31.81
N ASN A 3 -27.85 22.61 30.50
CA ASN A 3 -26.90 21.76 29.77
C ASN A 3 -25.46 22.27 30.00
N SER A 4 -24.54 21.41 30.43
CA SER A 4 -23.10 21.68 30.24
C SER A 4 -22.53 20.64 29.30
N LYS A 5 -22.51 20.97 28.00
CA LYS A 5 -21.69 20.29 27.01
C LYS A 5 -20.23 20.55 27.38
N ARG A 6 -19.53 19.56 27.93
CA ARG A 6 -18.06 19.56 27.93
C ARG A 6 -17.62 19.51 26.47
N LYS A 7 -17.21 20.67 25.92
CA LYS A 7 -16.43 20.70 24.70
C LYS A 7 -15.09 20.06 25.03
N GLU A 8 -14.86 18.85 24.53
CA GLU A 8 -13.53 18.25 24.50
C GLU A 8 -12.59 19.23 23.78
N LYS A 9 -11.64 19.81 24.54
CA LYS A 9 -10.56 20.60 23.96
C LYS A 9 -9.66 19.62 23.21
N LYS A 10 -9.75 19.60 21.87
CA LYS A 10 -8.81 18.87 21.02
C LYS A 10 -7.39 19.33 21.36
N ASN A 11 -6.49 18.39 21.63
CA ASN A 11 -5.08 18.66 21.94
C ASN A 11 -4.45 19.45 20.76
N PRO A 12 -3.67 20.53 20.99
CA PRO A 12 -2.96 21.27 19.94
C PRO A 12 -2.24 20.38 18.93
N GLU A 13 -1.62 19.28 19.37
CA GLU A 13 -0.97 18.31 18.48
C GLU A 13 -1.99 17.63 17.54
N GLN A 14 -3.19 17.28 18.04
CA GLN A 14 -4.24 16.70 17.20
C GLN A 14 -4.75 17.70 16.16
N ILE A 15 -4.82 18.99 16.50
CA ILE A 15 -5.25 20.04 15.57
C ILE A 15 -4.20 20.24 14.47
N ILE A 16 -2.91 20.25 14.84
CA ILE A 16 -1.78 20.35 13.90
C ILE A 16 -1.70 19.12 12.99
N THR A 17 -1.81 17.91 13.54
CA THR A 17 -1.83 16.66 12.73
C THR A 17 -3.01 16.65 11.76
N LEU A 18 -4.20 17.08 12.19
CA LEU A 18 -5.38 17.15 11.31
C LEU A 18 -5.23 18.21 10.21
N HIS A 19 -4.66 19.39 10.52
CA HIS A 19 -4.41 20.44 9.54
C HIS A 19 -3.34 20.04 8.52
N ASN A 20 -2.25 19.41 8.97
CA ASN A 20 -1.19 18.91 8.09
C ASN A 20 -1.73 17.81 7.17
N ASN A 21 -2.47 16.85 7.72
CA ASN A 21 -3.11 15.79 6.93
C ASN A 21 -4.08 16.34 5.86
N SER A 22 -4.81 17.41 6.20
CA SER A 22 -5.73 18.09 5.26
C SER A 22 -4.97 18.83 4.15
N SER A 23 -3.90 19.56 4.49
CA SER A 23 -3.05 20.24 3.49
C SER A 23 -2.37 19.24 2.55
N ASP A 24 -1.86 18.14 3.09
CA ASP A 24 -1.20 17.09 2.32
C ASP A 24 -2.18 16.34 1.42
N TYR A 25 -3.44 16.16 1.85
CA TYR A 25 -4.49 15.59 1.02
C TYR A 25 -4.74 16.44 -0.23
N TRP A 26 -4.93 17.76 -0.09
CA TRP A 26 -5.16 18.64 -1.24
C TRP A 26 -3.98 18.71 -2.19
N LYS A 27 -2.75 18.81 -1.67
CA LYS A 27 -1.53 18.79 -2.48
C LYS A 27 -1.39 17.48 -3.26
N MET A 28 -1.68 16.35 -2.63
CA MET A 28 -1.64 15.05 -3.31
C MET A 28 -2.74 14.93 -4.35
N LYS A 29 -3.93 15.47 -4.09
CA LYS A 29 -5.02 15.50 -5.06
C LYS A 29 -4.61 16.30 -6.31
N GLU A 30 -4.10 17.52 -6.12
CA GLU A 30 -3.63 18.39 -7.20
C GLU A 30 -2.47 17.74 -7.98
N TYR A 31 -1.52 17.12 -7.28
CA TYR A 31 -0.44 16.36 -7.90
C TYR A 31 -0.96 15.24 -8.83
N LEU A 32 -1.97 14.49 -8.38
CA LEU A 32 -2.57 13.43 -9.19
C LEU A 32 -3.38 13.98 -10.36
N GLU A 33 -4.14 15.05 -10.18
CA GLU A 33 -4.86 15.73 -11.27
C GLU A 33 -3.88 16.15 -12.37
N ASN A 34 -2.79 16.84 -12.00
CA ASN A 34 -1.74 17.25 -12.94
C ASN A 34 -1.05 16.07 -13.63
N MET A 35 -0.76 14.99 -12.87
CA MET A 35 -0.17 13.78 -13.43
C MET A 35 -1.07 13.17 -14.51
N PHE A 36 -2.37 13.02 -14.23
CA PHE A 36 -3.34 12.44 -15.16
C PHE A 36 -3.71 13.37 -16.32
N GLU A 37 -3.61 14.69 -16.15
CA GLU A 37 -3.73 15.65 -17.26
C GLU A 37 -2.60 15.48 -18.26
N SER A 38 -1.36 15.25 -17.79
CA SER A 38 -0.18 15.11 -18.64
C SER A 38 -0.09 13.78 -19.40
N ILE A 39 -0.73 12.71 -18.91
CA ILE A 39 -0.75 11.39 -19.54
C ILE A 39 -1.80 11.36 -20.66
N SER A 40 -1.51 10.88 -21.86
CA SER A 40 -2.55 10.64 -22.90
C SER A 40 -3.35 9.36 -22.65
N GLU A 41 -4.48 9.19 -23.35
CA GLU A 41 -5.29 7.94 -23.26
C GLU A 41 -4.49 6.70 -23.70
N GLU A 42 -3.61 6.84 -24.71
CA GLU A 42 -2.75 5.77 -25.20
C GLU A 42 -1.64 5.42 -24.19
N GLU A 43 -1.02 6.44 -23.59
CA GLU A 43 0.03 6.26 -22.59
C GLU A 43 -0.50 5.64 -21.30
N LEU A 44 -1.74 5.93 -20.92
CA LEU A 44 -2.36 5.45 -19.69
C LEU A 44 -2.26 3.93 -19.52
N LEU A 45 -2.40 3.18 -20.62
CA LEU A 45 -2.31 1.71 -20.59
C LEU A 45 -0.93 1.21 -20.16
N ASN A 46 0.11 1.97 -20.48
CA ASN A 46 1.50 1.61 -20.22
C ASN A 46 2.10 2.32 -19.01
N THR A 47 1.46 3.38 -18.51
CA THR A 47 1.84 4.10 -17.29
C THR A 47 1.99 3.13 -16.11
N LYS A 48 3.16 3.19 -15.46
CA LYS A 48 3.45 2.39 -14.27
C LYS A 48 2.81 3.03 -13.04
N PHE A 49 2.02 2.27 -12.31
CA PHE A 49 1.48 2.62 -10.99
C PHE A 49 2.07 1.71 -9.93
N ILE A 50 2.20 2.21 -8.70
CA ILE A 50 2.74 1.47 -7.56
C ILE A 50 1.67 1.36 -6.48
N LEU A 51 1.15 0.16 -6.25
CA LEU A 51 0.32 -0.12 -5.07
C LEU A 51 1.21 -0.44 -3.88
N LEU A 52 0.82 0.00 -2.70
CA LEU A 52 1.54 -0.18 -1.44
C LEU A 52 0.57 -0.59 -0.34
N HIS A 53 0.91 -1.64 0.40
CA HIS A 53 0.26 -1.98 1.65
C HIS A 53 1.31 -2.22 2.73
N VAL A 54 1.04 -1.70 3.93
CA VAL A 54 1.89 -1.91 5.11
C VAL A 54 1.03 -2.45 6.24
N ASN A 55 1.29 -3.70 6.66
CA ASN A 55 0.91 -4.10 8.01
C ASN A 55 1.89 -3.45 8.98
N CYS A 56 1.38 -2.94 10.09
CA CYS A 56 2.20 -2.27 11.09
C CYS A 56 2.07 -2.92 12.46
N HIS A 57 3.19 -3.01 13.16
CA HIS A 57 3.23 -3.11 14.61
C HIS A 57 2.67 -1.79 15.15
N ALA A 58 1.51 -1.84 15.79
CA ALA A 58 0.83 -0.63 16.23
C ALA A 58 0.44 -0.67 17.70
N HIS A 59 0.43 0.52 18.30
CA HIS A 59 -0.27 0.79 19.54
C HIS A 59 -1.10 2.07 19.35
N GLU A 60 -2.38 1.91 19.01
CA GLU A 60 -3.22 3.01 18.52
C GLU A 60 -3.35 4.16 19.54
N ALA A 61 -3.45 3.85 20.84
CA ALA A 61 -3.55 4.86 21.89
C ALA A 61 -2.32 5.78 21.95
N GLU A 62 -1.16 5.28 21.56
CA GLU A 62 0.13 5.99 21.60
C GLU A 62 0.54 6.48 20.21
N LYS A 63 -0.30 6.23 19.20
CA LYS A 63 -0.03 6.52 17.78
C LYS A 63 1.34 6.00 17.34
N TYR A 64 1.79 4.90 17.93
CA TYR A 64 3.02 4.24 17.51
C TYR A 64 2.71 3.33 16.32
N TYR A 65 3.40 3.56 15.20
CA TYR A 65 3.28 2.76 13.99
C TYR A 65 4.68 2.45 13.48
N PHE A 66 5.00 1.16 13.36
CA PHE A 66 6.24 0.66 12.77
C PHE A 66 5.89 -0.45 11.79
N PRO A 67 6.52 -0.56 10.62
CA PRO A 67 6.16 -1.61 9.66
C PRO A 67 6.41 -2.99 10.27
N ALA A 68 5.42 -3.88 10.16
CA ALA A 68 5.56 -5.32 10.42
C ALA A 68 5.74 -6.09 9.11
N GLU A 69 5.18 -5.57 8.02
CA GLU A 69 5.32 -6.10 6.68
C GLU A 69 5.11 -4.98 5.67
N ILE A 70 5.97 -4.90 4.66
CA ILE A 70 5.86 -3.95 3.55
C ILE A 70 5.66 -4.77 2.29
N ALA A 71 4.61 -4.47 1.53
CA ALA A 71 4.44 -5.01 0.19
C ALA A 71 4.13 -3.89 -0.80
N ALA A 72 4.84 -3.88 -1.92
CA ALA A 72 4.60 -2.96 -3.00
C ALA A 72 4.57 -3.68 -4.34
N LEU A 73 3.76 -3.18 -5.27
CA LEU A 73 3.50 -3.81 -6.54
C LEU A 73 3.48 -2.76 -7.65
N LYS A 74 4.39 -2.92 -8.61
CA LYS A 74 4.42 -2.16 -9.87
C LYS A 74 3.52 -2.85 -10.88
N PHE A 75 2.58 -2.12 -11.45
CA PHE A 75 1.72 -2.61 -12.53
C PHE A 75 1.43 -1.53 -13.56
N ASN A 76 0.95 -1.94 -14.72
CA ASN A 76 0.23 -1.08 -15.63
C ASN A 76 -1.00 -1.83 -16.16
N LEU A 77 -1.92 -1.12 -16.82
CA LEU A 77 -3.15 -1.73 -17.29
C LEU A 77 -2.89 -2.73 -18.42
N SER A 78 -1.86 -2.54 -19.25
CA SER A 78 -1.59 -3.41 -20.40
C SER A 78 -0.99 -4.78 -20.05
N LYS A 79 -0.12 -4.83 -19.02
CA LYS A 79 0.65 -6.04 -18.67
C LYS A 79 0.32 -6.60 -17.30
N GLY A 80 -0.49 -5.92 -16.49
CA GLY A 80 -0.76 -6.30 -15.10
C GLY A 80 0.52 -6.17 -14.27
N VAL A 81 0.82 -7.17 -13.43
CA VAL A 81 2.01 -7.13 -12.57
C VAL A 81 3.32 -7.08 -13.37
N LEU A 82 4.10 -6.03 -13.10
CA LEU A 82 5.46 -5.84 -13.62
C LEU A 82 6.50 -6.36 -12.62
N HIS A 83 6.45 -5.87 -11.38
CA HIS A 83 7.37 -6.21 -10.29
C HIS A 83 6.69 -6.16 -8.93
N THR A 84 7.19 -6.93 -7.97
CA THR A 84 6.70 -6.95 -6.59
C THR A 84 7.87 -6.87 -5.60
N TYR A 85 7.73 -6.03 -4.59
CA TYR A 85 8.56 -6.01 -3.40
C TYR A 85 7.76 -6.53 -2.21
N HIS A 86 8.37 -7.35 -1.37
CA HIS A 86 7.76 -7.87 -0.14
C HIS A 86 8.83 -8.09 0.93
N GLN A 87 8.57 -7.63 2.15
CA GLN A 87 9.49 -7.77 3.27
C GLN A 87 8.71 -7.81 4.60
N ILE A 88 8.93 -8.86 5.40
CA ILE A 88 8.57 -8.85 6.83
C ILE A 88 9.62 -8.06 7.60
N VAL A 89 9.20 -7.25 8.57
CA VAL A 89 10.08 -6.37 9.34
C VAL A 89 9.96 -6.71 10.83
N GLY A 90 11.10 -7.07 11.42
CA GLY A 90 11.23 -7.39 12.83
C GLY A 90 11.30 -6.14 13.72
N LEU A 91 10.91 -6.32 14.98
CA LEU A 91 10.92 -5.26 16.00
C LEU A 91 11.44 -5.76 17.36
N ALA A 92 11.94 -6.98 17.44
CA ALA A 92 12.32 -7.65 18.67
C ALA A 92 13.39 -6.87 19.45
N ASN A 93 14.33 -6.20 18.77
CA ASN A 93 15.37 -5.41 19.45
C ASN A 93 15.05 -3.90 19.60
N ASN A 94 14.02 -3.39 18.93
CA ASN A 94 13.72 -1.94 18.86
C ASN A 94 12.28 -1.57 19.24
N TYR A 95 11.56 -2.47 19.93
CA TYR A 95 10.20 -2.21 20.37
C TYR A 95 10.15 -1.15 21.48
N PRO A 96 9.09 -0.32 21.51
CA PRO A 96 8.94 0.70 22.53
C PRO A 96 8.52 0.04 23.87
N ARG A 97 9.29 0.32 24.93
CA ARG A 97 9.03 -0.25 26.27
C ARG A 97 7.70 0.24 26.81
N GLY A 98 6.98 -0.64 27.52
CA GLY A 98 5.69 -0.33 28.15
C GLY A 98 4.46 -0.61 27.27
N PHE A 99 4.63 -0.89 25.97
CA PHE A 99 3.50 -1.10 25.04
C PHE A 99 3.36 -2.54 24.54
N ALA A 100 4.16 -3.47 25.06
CA ALA A 100 4.22 -4.84 24.58
C ALA A 100 2.84 -5.54 24.52
N GLY A 101 2.01 -5.37 25.56
CA GLY A 101 0.68 -5.95 25.60
C GLY A 101 -0.23 -5.47 24.46
N GLY A 102 -0.35 -4.16 24.27
CA GLY A 102 -1.19 -3.59 23.21
C GLY A 102 -0.67 -3.86 21.80
N MET A 103 0.65 -3.93 21.61
CA MET A 103 1.24 -4.31 20.32
C MET A 103 0.98 -5.78 19.98
N ARG A 104 1.02 -6.68 20.98
CA ARG A 104 0.63 -8.07 20.79
C ARG A 104 -0.84 -8.17 20.40
N GLU A 105 -1.72 -7.50 21.15
CA GLU A 105 -3.16 -7.51 20.88
C GLU A 105 -3.47 -7.02 19.46
N TYR A 106 -2.81 -5.94 19.02
CA TYR A 106 -2.94 -5.45 17.66
C TYR A 106 -2.45 -6.49 16.64
N SER A 107 -1.26 -7.05 16.83
CA SER A 107 -0.73 -8.06 15.93
C SER A 107 -1.67 -9.25 15.79
N ASP A 108 -2.10 -9.85 16.91
CA ASP A 108 -2.96 -11.02 16.95
C ASP A 108 -4.31 -10.77 16.23
N LYS A 109 -4.84 -9.56 16.37
CA LYS A 109 -6.11 -9.16 15.75
C LYS A 109 -6.00 -8.93 14.23
N PHE A 110 -4.88 -8.43 13.74
CA PHE A 110 -4.78 -7.94 12.36
C PHE A 110 -3.91 -8.79 11.45
N HIS A 111 -2.62 -8.94 11.74
CA HIS A 111 -1.64 -9.51 10.80
C HIS A 111 -0.91 -10.76 11.33
N GLN A 112 -1.01 -11.03 12.63
CA GLN A 112 -0.43 -12.17 13.35
C GLN A 112 1.07 -12.37 13.08
N ILE A 113 1.80 -11.27 12.94
CA ILE A 113 3.27 -11.29 12.80
C ILE A 113 3.85 -11.11 14.20
N ASP A 114 4.57 -12.10 14.69
CA ASP A 114 5.15 -12.03 16.03
C ASP A 114 6.15 -10.87 16.12
N CYS A 115 5.85 -9.90 17.00
CA CYS A 115 6.68 -8.72 17.24
C CYS A 115 8.04 -9.08 17.84
N TRP A 116 8.16 -10.24 18.50
CA TRP A 116 9.34 -10.66 19.25
C TRP A 116 10.10 -11.81 18.61
N ASP A 117 9.69 -12.27 17.42
CA ASP A 117 10.45 -13.27 16.68
C ASP A 117 11.77 -12.65 16.17
N LYS A 118 12.87 -13.09 16.78
CA LYS A 118 14.24 -12.64 16.45
C LYS A 118 14.71 -13.09 15.06
N ASN A 119 13.98 -13.99 14.41
CA ASN A 119 14.28 -14.40 13.05
C ASN A 119 13.72 -13.41 12.01
N HIS A 120 12.82 -12.50 12.41
CA HIS A 120 12.34 -11.47 11.50
C HIS A 120 13.47 -10.46 11.18
N PRO A 121 13.62 -10.03 9.91
CA PRO A 121 14.69 -9.13 9.52
C PRO A 121 14.60 -7.74 10.18
N GLU A 122 15.70 -7.30 10.80
CA GLU A 122 15.81 -5.99 11.47
C GLU A 122 16.91 -5.09 10.90
N ASN A 123 17.54 -5.47 9.79
CA ASN A 123 18.49 -4.59 9.11
C ASN A 123 17.73 -3.48 8.38
N TYR A 124 17.27 -2.48 9.12
CA TYR A 124 16.40 -1.42 8.63
C TYR A 124 17.04 -0.61 7.50
N LYS A 125 18.36 -0.40 7.55
CA LYS A 125 19.10 0.28 6.47
C LYS A 125 19.00 -0.51 5.17
N LYS A 126 19.21 -1.83 5.22
CA LYS A 126 19.06 -2.70 4.04
C LYS A 126 17.60 -2.74 3.55
N ILE A 127 16.64 -2.93 4.46
CA ILE A 127 15.20 -2.97 4.13
C ILE A 127 14.77 -1.67 3.43
N LEU A 128 15.18 -0.52 3.96
CA LEU A 128 14.88 0.78 3.39
C LEU A 128 15.57 0.95 2.03
N SER A 129 16.85 0.59 1.92
CA SER A 129 17.60 0.66 0.66
C SER A 129 16.98 -0.21 -0.43
N ASP A 130 16.66 -1.48 -0.12
CA ASP A 130 16.03 -2.41 -1.05
C ASP A 130 14.66 -1.89 -1.52
N PHE A 131 13.87 -1.32 -0.59
CA PHE A 131 12.57 -0.74 -0.92
C PHE A 131 12.72 0.48 -1.84
N ILE A 132 13.64 1.40 -1.55
CA ILE A 132 13.85 2.59 -2.38
C ILE A 132 14.41 2.20 -3.76
N ASN A 133 15.33 1.25 -3.84
CA ASN A 133 15.82 0.70 -5.11
C ASN A 133 14.67 0.08 -5.92
N PHE A 134 13.76 -0.66 -5.27
CA PHE A 134 12.54 -1.13 -5.92
C PHE A 134 11.71 0.03 -6.48
N LEU A 135 11.56 1.14 -5.76
CA LEU A 135 10.78 2.28 -6.23
C LEU A 135 11.40 2.92 -7.48
N LYS A 136 12.72 3.14 -7.50
CA LYS A 136 13.40 3.86 -8.60
C LYS A 136 13.64 3.07 -9.88
N ASP A 137 13.53 1.74 -9.85
CA ASP A 137 14.04 0.87 -10.94
C ASP A 137 15.57 1.02 -11.16
N GLU A 138 16.30 1.65 -10.23
CA GLU A 138 17.75 1.93 -10.30
C GLU A 138 18.40 1.74 -8.92
N GLU A 139 19.68 1.34 -8.89
CA GLU A 139 20.46 1.26 -7.66
C GLU A 139 20.88 2.66 -7.20
N ILE A 140 20.52 3.03 -5.99
CA ILE A 140 20.94 4.29 -5.38
C ILE A 140 22.23 4.08 -4.59
N SER A 141 23.23 4.93 -4.86
CA SER A 141 24.49 4.93 -4.12
C SER A 141 24.42 5.70 -2.80
N ASP A 142 23.53 6.70 -2.68
CA ASP A 142 23.36 7.50 -1.46
C ASP A 142 21.88 7.78 -1.14
N LEU A 143 21.44 7.33 0.04
CA LEU A 143 20.08 7.51 0.55
C LEU A 143 19.85 8.89 1.17
N ASN A 144 20.91 9.65 1.44
CA ASN A 144 20.85 11.00 2.03
C ASN A 144 20.75 12.12 0.99
N ASP A 145 20.59 11.78 -0.29
CA ASP A 145 20.48 12.77 -1.35
C ASP A 145 19.18 13.59 -1.19
N SER A 146 19.31 14.86 -0.84
CA SER A 146 18.21 15.82 -0.73
C SER A 146 17.41 16.04 -2.03
N THR A 147 17.87 15.50 -3.17
CA THR A 147 17.21 15.55 -4.48
C THR A 147 16.42 14.28 -4.83
N LEU A 148 16.30 13.33 -3.89
CA LEU A 148 15.62 12.05 -4.09
C LEU A 148 14.12 12.21 -4.41
N ASP A 149 13.77 12.28 -5.70
CA ASP A 149 12.37 12.24 -6.15
C ASP A 149 11.90 10.79 -6.33
N LEU A 150 11.05 10.31 -5.42
CA LEU A 150 10.48 8.96 -5.47
C LEU A 150 9.16 8.94 -6.25
N PRO A 151 8.79 7.86 -6.94
CA PRO A 151 7.46 7.78 -7.55
C PRO A 151 6.34 7.80 -6.50
N CYS A 152 5.17 8.29 -6.91
CA CYS A 152 3.97 8.21 -6.07
C CYS A 152 3.51 6.76 -5.89
N MET A 153 3.14 6.41 -4.67
CA MET A 153 2.60 5.11 -4.30
C MET A 153 1.16 5.27 -3.84
N PHE A 154 0.35 4.23 -4.02
CA PHE A 154 -1.08 4.27 -3.73
C PHE A 154 -1.45 3.20 -2.70
N THR A 155 -2.11 3.62 -1.63
CA THR A 155 -2.74 2.73 -0.63
C THR A 155 -4.20 3.11 -0.45
N VAL A 156 -4.99 2.21 0.12
CA VAL A 156 -6.38 2.51 0.48
C VAL A 156 -6.44 3.59 1.56
N GLU A 157 -7.40 4.51 1.44
CA GLU A 157 -7.67 5.51 2.46
C GLU A 157 -8.23 4.86 3.73
N THR A 158 -9.21 3.98 3.55
CA THR A 158 -9.93 3.36 4.66
C THR A 158 -10.29 1.91 4.35
N GLU A 159 -9.63 0.97 5.02
CA GLU A 159 -10.24 -0.31 5.36
C GLU A 159 -10.87 -0.25 6.76
N ILE A 160 -10.22 0.50 7.67
CA ILE A 160 -10.70 0.86 9.02
C ILE A 160 -10.26 2.31 9.36
N GLY A 161 -10.52 3.26 8.46
CA GLY A 161 -10.38 4.69 8.73
C GLY A 161 -8.95 5.28 8.86
N LEU A 162 -7.89 4.45 8.82
CA LEU A 162 -6.53 4.90 9.20
C LEU A 162 -5.39 4.29 8.37
N ASP A 163 -5.64 3.56 7.28
CA ASP A 163 -4.58 2.77 6.63
C ASP A 163 -3.55 3.60 5.88
N MET A 164 -3.98 4.68 5.20
CA MET A 164 -3.04 5.61 4.58
C MET A 164 -2.17 6.32 5.65
N MET A 165 -2.76 6.68 6.79
CA MET A 165 -2.02 7.28 7.92
C MET A 165 -1.03 6.26 8.53
N LYS A 166 -1.48 5.02 8.79
CA LYS A 166 -0.65 3.93 9.30
C LYS A 166 0.53 3.64 8.36
N THR A 167 0.27 3.62 7.05
CA THR A 167 1.29 3.42 6.01
C THR A 167 2.30 4.56 6.01
N LYS A 168 1.85 5.82 5.96
CA LYS A 168 2.72 7.00 6.02
C LYS A 168 3.60 6.99 7.27
N ASN A 169 2.98 6.91 8.44
CA ASN A 169 3.68 6.93 9.72
C ASN A 169 4.67 5.76 9.87
N SER A 170 4.32 4.57 9.37
CA SER A 170 5.21 3.40 9.43
C SER A 170 6.46 3.60 8.58
N LEU A 171 6.30 4.04 7.32
CA LEU A 171 7.45 4.27 6.44
C LEU A 171 8.33 5.43 6.93
N GLU A 172 7.72 6.49 7.43
CA GLU A 172 8.45 7.62 8.05
C GLU A 172 9.21 7.18 9.29
N ARG A 173 8.60 6.35 10.15
CA ARG A 173 9.28 5.81 11.32
C ARG A 173 10.45 4.91 10.94
N LEU A 174 10.31 4.08 9.91
CA LEU A 174 11.40 3.27 9.38
C LEU A 174 12.54 4.17 8.89
N TYR A 175 12.22 5.22 8.13
CA TYR A 175 13.20 6.19 7.65
C TYR A 175 13.96 6.86 8.81
N GLN A 176 13.23 7.39 9.80
CA GLN A 176 13.81 8.03 10.99
C GLN A 176 14.66 7.08 11.82
N THR A 177 14.34 5.78 11.82
CA THR A 177 15.15 4.77 12.51
C THR A 177 16.50 4.55 11.82
N VAL A 178 16.55 4.71 10.50
CA VAL A 178 17.81 4.63 9.72
C VAL A 178 18.59 5.95 9.79
N PHE A 179 17.89 7.08 9.81
CA PHE A 179 18.46 8.42 9.79
C PHE A 179 17.97 9.29 10.96
N PRO A 180 18.42 9.02 12.19
CA PRO A 180 17.92 9.69 13.41
C PRO A 180 18.33 11.17 13.51
N GLU A 181 19.33 11.61 12.74
CA GLU A 181 19.85 12.98 12.75
C GLU A 181 18.97 13.99 11.99
N HIS A 182 17.98 13.52 11.22
CA HIS A 182 17.00 14.42 10.60
C HIS A 182 16.02 14.93 11.66
N ASP A 183 16.14 16.22 11.99
CA ASP A 183 15.34 16.91 12.99
C ASP A 183 13.83 16.76 12.75
N LEU A 184 13.09 16.32 13.78
CA LEU A 184 11.64 16.07 13.76
C LEU A 184 10.83 17.31 13.35
N LEU A 185 11.37 18.51 13.58
CA LEU A 185 10.69 19.77 13.27
C LEU A 185 10.80 20.19 11.79
N ASN A 186 11.78 19.67 11.05
CA ASN A 186 12.04 20.03 9.65
C ASN A 186 11.99 18.82 8.69
N TYR A 187 11.62 17.64 9.19
CA TYR A 187 11.50 16.44 8.39
C TYR A 187 10.35 16.55 7.38
N LYS A 188 10.68 16.60 6.09
CA LYS A 188 9.74 16.44 4.99
C LYS A 188 9.77 15.00 4.53
N SER A 189 8.62 14.32 4.59
CA SER A 189 8.48 12.95 4.11
C SER A 189 8.92 12.85 2.64
N ILE A 190 9.84 11.92 2.35
CA ILE A 190 10.28 11.62 0.98
C ILE A 190 9.27 10.75 0.23
N PHE A 191 8.31 10.16 0.94
CA PHE A 191 7.32 9.24 0.38
C PHE A 191 6.07 9.99 -0.06
N LYS A 192 5.83 10.04 -1.37
CA LYS A 192 4.56 10.50 -1.95
C LYS A 192 3.54 9.36 -1.90
N ILE A 193 2.59 9.44 -0.97
CA ILE A 193 1.55 8.41 -0.79
C ILE A 193 0.17 9.03 -1.08
N GLY A 194 -0.44 8.53 -2.15
CA GLY A 194 -1.80 8.84 -2.58
C GLY A 194 -2.79 7.72 -2.29
N SER A 195 -4.04 8.01 -2.63
CA SER A 195 -5.21 7.15 -2.41
C SER A 195 -5.46 6.25 -3.62
N VAL A 196 -5.67 4.95 -3.40
CA VAL A 196 -6.08 4.01 -4.45
C VAL A 196 -7.47 4.37 -4.96
N GLU A 197 -8.34 4.86 -4.08
CA GLU A 197 -9.67 5.34 -4.44
C GLU A 197 -9.59 6.48 -5.45
N ARG A 198 -8.67 7.43 -5.22
CA ARG A 198 -8.42 8.53 -6.15
C ARG A 198 -7.74 8.05 -7.44
N LEU A 199 -6.79 7.12 -7.35
CA LEU A 199 -6.15 6.52 -8.52
C LEU A 199 -7.20 5.91 -9.46
N LEU A 200 -8.10 5.10 -8.91
CA LEU A 200 -9.16 4.46 -9.70
C LEU A 200 -10.07 5.52 -10.33
N PHE A 201 -10.49 6.54 -9.58
CA PHE A 201 -11.30 7.64 -10.10
C PHE A 201 -10.64 8.36 -11.28
N GLU A 202 -9.34 8.64 -11.22
CA GLU A 202 -8.65 9.31 -12.33
C GLU A 202 -8.48 8.39 -13.55
N ILE A 203 -8.23 7.09 -13.35
CA ILE A 203 -8.19 6.12 -14.45
C ILE A 203 -9.55 6.05 -15.16
N THR A 204 -10.66 5.97 -14.41
CA THR A 204 -12.01 5.89 -14.99
C THR A 204 -12.41 7.17 -15.71
N LYS A 205 -12.08 8.33 -15.13
CA LYS A 205 -12.25 9.64 -15.77
C LYS A 205 -11.47 9.73 -17.08
N LYS A 206 -10.19 9.31 -17.07
CA LYS A 206 -9.31 9.44 -18.25
C LYS A 206 -9.70 8.51 -19.38
N THR A 207 -10.18 7.31 -19.06
CA THR A 207 -10.69 6.33 -20.05
C THR A 207 -12.05 6.71 -20.61
N LYS A 208 -12.60 7.88 -20.27
CA LYS A 208 -13.95 8.35 -20.66
C LYS A 208 -15.00 7.28 -20.44
N MET A 209 -14.82 6.46 -19.40
CA MET A 209 -15.86 5.58 -18.95
C MET A 209 -17.06 6.47 -18.70
N ASN A 210 -18.15 6.26 -19.45
CA ASN A 210 -19.40 6.97 -19.22
C ASN A 210 -19.85 6.57 -17.81
N LEU A 211 -19.35 7.32 -16.82
CA LEU A 211 -20.08 7.59 -15.62
C LEU A 211 -21.24 8.49 -16.07
N ASP A 212 -22.13 7.97 -16.93
CA ASP A 212 -23.50 8.42 -16.93
C ASP A 212 -23.86 8.48 -15.44
N SER A 213 -24.59 9.48 -14.97
CA SER A 213 -25.00 9.56 -13.56
C SER A 213 -25.75 8.29 -13.10
N ARG A 214 -26.07 7.43 -14.06
CA ARG A 214 -26.46 6.02 -13.99
C ARG A 214 -25.34 4.97 -13.77
N SER A 215 -24.05 5.24 -13.68
CA SER A 215 -23.02 4.26 -13.25
C SER A 215 -23.05 4.02 -11.73
N ILE A 216 -23.79 4.88 -11.02
CA ILE A 216 -24.41 4.58 -9.73
C ILE A 216 -25.29 3.29 -9.81
N ILE A 217 -25.66 2.80 -11.00
CA ILE A 217 -26.45 1.56 -11.20
C ILE A 217 -25.73 0.29 -10.71
N THR A 218 -24.40 0.27 -10.53
CA THR A 218 -23.76 -0.91 -9.91
C THR A 218 -23.75 -0.87 -8.38
N GLY A 219 -23.99 0.29 -7.74
CA GLY A 219 -23.98 0.42 -6.27
C GLY A 219 -22.66 0.11 -5.58
N LEU A 220 -21.59 -0.25 -6.32
CA LEU A 220 -20.30 -0.62 -5.78
C LEU A 220 -19.47 0.64 -5.50
N THR A 221 -19.04 0.78 -4.25
CA THR A 221 -18.03 1.76 -3.85
C THR A 221 -16.64 1.31 -4.34
N THR A 222 -15.66 2.23 -4.41
CA THR A 222 -14.27 1.83 -4.68
C THR A 222 -13.78 0.78 -3.69
N HIS A 223 -14.23 0.88 -2.43
CA HIS A 223 -13.95 -0.11 -1.41
C HIS A 223 -14.48 -1.50 -1.78
N ASP A 224 -15.71 -1.58 -2.30
CA ASP A 224 -16.29 -2.84 -2.76
C ASP A 224 -15.49 -3.42 -3.93
N ILE A 225 -15.10 -2.58 -4.90
CA ILE A 225 -14.26 -3.01 -6.04
C ILE A 225 -12.95 -3.61 -5.52
N LEU A 226 -12.24 -2.90 -4.64
CA LEU A 226 -10.93 -3.33 -4.14
C LEU A 226 -11.01 -4.61 -3.30
N LYS A 227 -12.10 -4.83 -2.57
CA LYS A 227 -12.32 -6.04 -1.73
C LYS A 227 -12.97 -7.21 -2.46
N THR A 228 -13.50 -7.03 -3.66
CA THR A 228 -14.24 -8.07 -4.36
C THR A 228 -13.33 -9.23 -4.77
N GLY A 229 -13.47 -10.37 -4.11
CA GLY A 229 -12.81 -11.62 -4.49
C GLY A 229 -11.28 -11.61 -4.39
N LEU A 230 -10.67 -12.79 -4.57
CA LEU A 230 -9.25 -13.13 -4.48
C LEU A 230 -8.64 -13.15 -3.06
N TYR A 231 -9.00 -14.21 -2.33
CA TYR A 231 -8.04 -14.91 -1.48
C TYR A 231 -7.94 -16.36 -1.93
N GLY A 232 -6.73 -16.89 -1.96
CA GLY A 232 -6.47 -18.28 -2.28
C GLY A 232 -5.03 -18.62 -1.94
N TYR A 233 -4.83 -19.86 -1.50
CA TYR A 233 -3.53 -20.44 -1.22
C TYR A 233 -2.53 -20.12 -2.34
N GLY A 234 -1.36 -19.58 -2.01
CA GLY A 234 -0.26 -19.29 -2.94
C GLY A 234 -0.03 -17.80 -3.28
N LEU A 235 -0.92 -16.89 -2.88
CA LEU A 235 -0.78 -15.45 -3.14
C LEU A 235 -0.10 -14.68 -2.00
N GLY A 236 -0.13 -15.22 -0.78
CA GLY A 236 0.52 -14.65 0.39
C GLY A 236 2.04 -14.79 0.37
N CYS A 237 2.65 -14.37 1.48
CA CYS A 237 4.04 -14.69 1.77
C CYS A 237 4.16 -16.03 2.50
N THR A 238 5.36 -16.60 2.53
CA THR A 238 5.63 -17.90 3.17
C THR A 238 5.19 -17.94 4.63
N TYR A 239 5.35 -16.84 5.37
CA TYR A 239 4.94 -16.72 6.78
C TYR A 239 3.42 -16.88 6.96
N HIS A 240 2.62 -16.16 6.17
CA HIS A 240 1.15 -16.18 6.28
C HIS A 240 0.55 -17.43 5.64
N GLU A 241 1.13 -17.95 4.56
CA GLU A 241 0.71 -19.21 3.94
C GLU A 241 0.92 -20.39 4.88
N GLY A 242 2.08 -20.48 5.55
CA GLY A 242 2.37 -21.54 6.52
C GLY A 242 1.45 -21.53 7.75
N ARG A 243 0.68 -20.46 7.95
CA ARG A 243 -0.28 -20.28 9.04
C ARG A 243 -1.75 -20.27 8.56
N ASN A 244 -1.99 -20.50 7.27
CA ASN A 244 -3.31 -20.44 6.64
C ASN A 244 -4.05 -19.09 6.85
N ILE A 245 -3.30 -17.99 6.93
CA ILE A 245 -3.80 -16.62 7.13
C ILE A 245 -3.32 -15.68 6.02
N ALA A 246 -3.18 -16.21 4.80
CA ALA A 246 -2.75 -15.44 3.63
C ALA A 246 -3.62 -14.19 3.36
N PHE A 247 -4.87 -14.17 3.83
CA PHE A 247 -5.76 -13.01 3.73
C PHE A 247 -5.33 -11.79 4.56
N GLN A 248 -4.44 -11.99 5.54
CA GLN A 248 -3.85 -10.93 6.35
C GLN A 248 -2.53 -10.41 5.77
N CYS A 249 -2.03 -11.00 4.68
CA CYS A 249 -0.74 -10.67 4.08
C CYS A 249 -0.82 -9.42 3.20
N SER A 250 0.12 -8.49 3.39
CA SER A 250 0.25 -7.27 2.58
C SER A 250 0.48 -7.57 1.11
N LYS A 251 1.25 -8.63 0.80
CA LYS A 251 1.50 -9.06 -0.58
C LYS A 251 0.22 -9.53 -1.28
N ALA A 252 -0.59 -10.32 -0.58
CA ALA A 252 -1.87 -10.78 -1.11
C ALA A 252 -2.82 -9.59 -1.38
N ARG A 253 -2.83 -8.60 -0.48
CA ARG A 253 -3.66 -7.39 -0.62
C ARG A 253 -3.32 -6.56 -1.85
N VAL A 254 -2.04 -6.22 -2.07
CA VAL A 254 -1.67 -5.43 -3.27
C VAL A 254 -1.93 -6.17 -4.58
N LEU A 255 -1.82 -7.51 -4.58
CA LEU A 255 -2.19 -8.35 -5.73
C LEU A 255 -3.69 -8.34 -5.99
N GLN A 256 -4.49 -8.43 -4.94
CA GLN A 256 -5.95 -8.35 -5.00
C GLN A 256 -6.39 -7.00 -5.57
N TRP A 257 -5.89 -5.90 -5.01
CA TRP A 257 -6.24 -4.55 -5.46
C TRP A 257 -5.90 -4.34 -6.94
N MET A 258 -4.69 -4.74 -7.38
CA MET A 258 -4.31 -4.65 -8.79
C MET A 258 -5.24 -5.46 -9.69
N SER A 259 -5.55 -6.70 -9.30
CA SER A 259 -6.41 -7.59 -10.10
C SER A 259 -7.80 -6.99 -10.27
N ASN A 260 -8.33 -6.44 -9.18
CA ASN A 260 -9.67 -5.84 -9.14
C ASN A 260 -9.74 -4.53 -9.91
N ILE A 261 -8.71 -3.68 -9.82
CA ILE A 261 -8.60 -2.47 -10.65
C ILE A 261 -8.57 -2.85 -12.13
N CYS A 262 -7.70 -3.80 -12.53
CA CYS A 262 -7.57 -4.19 -13.94
C CYS A 262 -8.85 -4.84 -14.47
N LYS A 263 -9.50 -5.70 -13.67
CA LYS A 263 -10.78 -6.31 -14.03
C LYS A 263 -11.86 -5.26 -14.22
N TYR A 264 -12.04 -4.38 -13.23
CA TYR A 264 -13.05 -3.34 -13.27
C TYR A 264 -12.86 -2.43 -14.48
N VAL A 265 -11.65 -1.86 -14.66
CA VAL A 265 -11.35 -0.99 -15.80
C VAL A 265 -11.49 -1.74 -17.13
N GLY A 266 -11.04 -3.00 -17.17
CA GLY A 266 -11.07 -3.82 -18.36
C GLY A 266 -12.46 -4.14 -18.90
N GLU A 267 -13.48 -4.19 -18.03
CA GLU A 267 -14.88 -4.35 -18.44
C GLU A 267 -15.38 -3.19 -19.31
N PHE A 268 -14.79 -1.99 -19.19
CA PHE A 268 -15.24 -0.80 -19.93
C PHE A 268 -14.40 -0.49 -21.16
N ILE A 269 -13.09 -0.73 -21.11
CA ILE A 269 -12.17 -0.40 -22.21
C ILE A 269 -11.79 -1.61 -23.07
N GLY A 270 -12.37 -2.79 -22.79
CA GLY A 270 -12.06 -4.02 -23.52
C GLY A 270 -10.64 -4.53 -23.29
N LEU A 271 -10.08 -4.31 -22.09
CA LEU A 271 -8.74 -4.77 -21.76
C LEU A 271 -8.68 -6.30 -21.74
N GLN A 272 -7.73 -6.89 -22.46
CA GLN A 272 -7.49 -8.32 -22.40
C GLN A 272 -6.75 -8.69 -21.10
N LEU A 273 -7.47 -9.28 -20.15
CA LEU A 273 -6.89 -9.73 -18.89
C LEU A 273 -6.06 -11.00 -19.10
N ILE A 274 -4.75 -10.88 -18.92
CA ILE A 274 -3.78 -11.98 -19.05
C ILE A 274 -3.75 -12.81 -17.73
N PRO A 275 -4.08 -14.12 -17.76
CA PRO A 275 -3.93 -15.01 -16.61
C PRO A 275 -2.49 -15.10 -16.12
N GLY A 276 -2.30 -15.14 -14.79
CA GLY A 276 -1.00 -15.10 -14.14
C GLY A 276 -0.34 -13.71 -14.13
N ARG A 277 -0.98 -12.68 -14.70
CA ARG A 277 -0.50 -11.29 -14.69
C ARG A 277 -1.51 -10.32 -14.11
N HIS A 278 -2.73 -10.31 -14.64
CA HIS A 278 -3.82 -9.47 -14.18
C HIS A 278 -4.70 -10.21 -13.19
N ILE A 279 -4.90 -11.51 -13.40
CA ILE A 279 -5.70 -12.37 -12.55
C ILE A 279 -4.86 -13.60 -12.19
N ALA A 280 -5.01 -14.10 -10.96
CA ALA A 280 -4.33 -15.32 -10.55
C ALA A 280 -4.77 -16.54 -11.38
N VAL A 281 -3.80 -17.37 -11.78
CA VAL A 281 -4.05 -18.69 -12.35
C VAL A 281 -4.00 -19.75 -11.25
N GLN A 282 -4.90 -20.73 -11.30
CA GLN A 282 -4.84 -21.88 -10.41
C GLN A 282 -3.89 -22.94 -10.98
N LEU A 283 -2.99 -23.44 -10.13
CA LEU A 283 -2.05 -24.51 -10.45
C LEU A 283 -2.65 -25.89 -10.13
N LYS A 284 -1.98 -26.95 -10.58
CA LYS A 284 -2.43 -28.35 -10.40
C LYS A 284 -2.58 -28.75 -8.93
N ASP A 285 -1.79 -28.16 -8.04
CA ASP A 285 -1.87 -28.38 -6.59
C ASP A 285 -2.98 -27.55 -5.91
N GLY A 286 -3.78 -26.82 -6.69
CA GLY A 286 -4.85 -25.95 -6.21
C GLY A 286 -4.39 -24.57 -5.77
N SER A 287 -3.07 -24.33 -5.67
CA SER A 287 -2.51 -23.01 -5.36
C SER A 287 -2.76 -22.00 -6.49
N ARG A 288 -2.62 -20.71 -6.17
CA ARG A 288 -2.84 -19.59 -7.07
C ARG A 288 -1.55 -18.82 -7.29
N MET A 289 -1.37 -18.32 -8.49
CA MET A 289 -0.13 -17.66 -8.88
C MET A 289 -0.39 -16.42 -9.72
N VAL A 290 0.33 -15.34 -9.39
CA VAL A 290 0.54 -14.16 -10.23
C VAL A 290 2.05 -13.93 -10.28
N LYS A 291 2.63 -13.78 -11.46
CA LYS A 291 4.08 -13.62 -11.65
C LYS A 291 4.42 -12.33 -12.39
N PRO A 292 5.52 -11.64 -12.00
CA PRO A 292 6.02 -10.47 -12.70
C PRO A 292 6.60 -10.78 -14.08
N SER A 293 6.60 -9.79 -14.99
CA SER A 293 6.87 -9.94 -16.45
C SER A 293 8.09 -10.80 -16.76
N ASN A 294 9.14 -10.69 -15.95
CA ASN A 294 10.47 -11.23 -16.23
C ASN A 294 10.66 -12.70 -15.78
N GLN A 295 9.64 -13.36 -15.22
CA GLN A 295 9.74 -14.74 -14.69
C GLN A 295 9.02 -15.82 -15.51
N ILE A 296 8.54 -15.52 -16.73
CA ILE A 296 8.00 -16.55 -17.64
C ILE A 296 9.12 -17.00 -18.59
N ARG A 297 9.98 -17.90 -18.10
CA ARG A 297 10.67 -18.85 -18.98
C ARG A 297 10.08 -20.23 -18.71
N ASN A 298 9.43 -20.78 -19.73
CA ASN A 298 9.03 -22.18 -19.87
C ASN A 298 8.26 -22.78 -18.69
N ASN A 299 6.93 -22.59 -18.66
CA ASN A 299 6.06 -23.64 -18.16
C ASN A 299 4.89 -23.76 -19.15
N THR A 300 4.90 -24.85 -19.89
CA THR A 300 3.73 -25.38 -20.60
C THR A 300 2.60 -25.56 -19.58
N TYR A 301 1.57 -24.73 -19.66
CA TYR A 301 0.33 -24.92 -18.94
C TYR A 301 -0.54 -25.88 -19.76
N CYS A 302 -0.96 -26.98 -19.15
CA CYS A 302 -2.06 -27.83 -19.63
C CYS A 302 -3.37 -27.29 -19.07
#